data_AF-A0A8T5RK72-F1
#
_entry.id   AF-A0A8T5RK72-F1
#
_cell.length_a   1.000
_cell.length_b   1.000
_cell.length_c   1.000
_cell.angle_alpha   90.00
_cell.angle_beta   90.00
_cell.angle_gamma   90.00
#
_symmetry.space_group_name_H-M   'P 1'
#
loop_
_entity.id
_entity.type
_entity.pdbx_description
1 polymer ?
#
loop_
_entity_poly.entity_id
_entity_poly.type
_entity_poly.pdbx_seq_one_letter_code
_entity_poly.pdbx_strand_id
1 'polypeptide(L)'
;LDVLEKSGVKLDEEISDHLYQQYGKGAIRILDMIKEEESLKERIINENDFIKAEILCVLRYEFTPHLIDVFCRRTEMSMWIHHRRASEAAEEVARIMQKEYSWDDETKNKEVQTYLEYVRKSVSFILE
;
A
#
# COMPACT_ATOMS: atom_id res chain seq x y z
N LEU A 1 14.44 14.05 5.64
CA LEU A 1 13.86 15.40 5.48
C LEU A 1 14.48 16.17 4.32
N ASP A 2 15.75 16.61 4.37
CA ASP A 2 16.40 17.44 3.33
C ASP A 2 16.31 16.88 1.88
N VAL A 3 16.33 15.55 1.70
CA VAL A 3 16.17 14.91 0.38
C VAL A 3 14.73 14.93 -0.12
N LEU A 4 13.74 14.77 0.78
CA LEU A 4 12.32 14.81 0.42
C LEU A 4 11.90 16.25 0.12
N GLU A 5 12.37 17.21 0.90
CA GLU A 5 12.12 18.65 0.69
C GLU A 5 12.65 19.15 -0.65
N LYS A 6 13.80 18.64 -1.10
CA LYS A 6 14.40 18.98 -2.40
C LYS A 6 13.74 18.28 -3.60
N SER A 7 12.82 17.35 -3.36
CA SER A 7 12.18 16.60 -4.45
C SER A 7 11.21 17.45 -5.28
N GLY A 8 10.66 18.53 -4.71
CA GLY A 8 9.62 19.34 -5.35
C GLY A 8 8.21 18.73 -5.32
N VAL A 9 8.04 17.57 -4.67
CA VAL A 9 6.72 16.95 -4.43
C VAL A 9 6.15 17.49 -3.13
N LYS A 10 4.90 17.97 -3.16
CA LYS A 10 4.19 18.41 -1.97
C LYS A 10 3.37 17.25 -1.37
N LEU A 11 3.74 16.83 -0.16
CA LEU A 11 3.08 15.79 0.62
C LEU A 11 2.63 16.35 1.97
N ASP A 12 1.68 15.67 2.60
CA ASP A 12 1.38 15.88 4.01
C ASP A 12 2.61 15.52 4.85
N GLU A 13 2.78 16.18 6.01
CA GLU A 13 3.93 15.98 6.90
C GLU A 13 4.01 14.53 7.39
N GLU A 14 2.86 13.96 7.77
CA GLU A 14 2.74 12.57 8.24
C GLU A 14 3.18 11.55 7.18
N ILE A 15 2.77 11.74 5.92
CA ILE A 15 3.20 10.89 4.79
C ILE A 15 4.71 11.05 4.54
N SER A 16 5.22 12.27 4.64
CA SER A 16 6.66 12.55 4.44
C SER A 16 7.51 11.86 5.51
N ASP A 17 7.06 11.91 6.77
CA ASP A 17 7.72 11.25 7.89
C ASP A 17 7.63 9.72 7.78
N HIS A 18 6.46 9.18 7.45
CA HIS A 18 6.26 7.76 7.17
C HIS A 18 7.23 7.25 6.09
N LEU A 19 7.27 7.91 4.93
CA LEU A 19 8.15 7.52 3.83
C LEU A 19 9.63 7.61 4.21
N TYR A 20 10.01 8.62 5.00
CA TYR A 20 11.38 8.74 5.49
C TYR A 20 11.76 7.61 6.45
N GLN A 21 10.89 7.29 7.41
CA GLN A 21 11.11 6.24 8.40
C GLN A 21 11.15 4.86 7.74
N GLN A 22 10.24 4.59 6.81
CA GLN A 22 10.10 3.27 6.18
C GLN A 22 11.15 3.02 5.09
N TYR A 23 11.44 4.02 4.25
CA TYR A 23 12.23 3.82 3.03
C TYR A 23 13.57 4.55 3.01
N GLY A 24 13.79 5.54 3.89
CA GLY A 24 14.99 6.36 3.89
C GLY A 24 15.29 6.93 2.49
N LYS A 25 16.43 6.56 1.89
CA LYS A 25 16.79 6.97 0.53
C LYS A 25 15.93 6.32 -0.57
N GLY A 26 15.30 5.18 -0.29
CA GLY A 26 14.37 4.50 -1.20
C GLY A 26 13.14 5.36 -1.54
N ALA A 27 12.77 6.28 -0.64
CA ALA A 27 11.66 7.21 -0.85
C ALA A 27 11.82 8.10 -2.09
N ILE A 28 13.06 8.35 -2.56
CA ILE A 28 13.29 9.12 -3.79
C ILE A 28 12.54 8.51 -4.98
N ARG A 29 12.52 7.18 -5.07
CA ARG A 29 11.84 6.47 -6.15
C ARG A 29 10.32 6.63 -6.09
N ILE A 30 9.77 6.58 -4.88
CA ILE A 30 8.35 6.80 -4.63
C ILE A 30 7.97 8.25 -5.03
N LEU A 31 8.80 9.22 -4.67
CA LEU A 31 8.61 10.62 -5.07
C LEU A 31 8.69 10.83 -6.58
N ASP A 32 9.61 10.16 -7.27
CA ASP A 32 9.72 10.25 -8.72
C ASP A 32 8.46 9.70 -9.41
N MET A 33 7.89 8.60 -8.90
CA MET A 33 6.58 8.11 -9.39
C MET A 33 5.47 9.14 -9.18
N ILE A 34 5.44 9.85 -8.06
CA ILE A 34 4.43 10.89 -7.79
C ILE A 34 4.59 12.08 -8.74
N LYS A 35 5.82 12.42 -9.15
CA LYS A 35 6.04 13.47 -10.17
C LYS A 35 5.47 13.07 -11.53
N GLU A 36 5.55 11.78 -11.88
CA GLU A 36 5.00 11.26 -13.12
C GLU A 36 3.47 11.19 -13.07
N GLU A 37 2.89 10.78 -11.94
CA GLU A 37 1.45 10.67 -11.74
C GLU A 37 1.06 11.18 -10.34
N GLU A 38 0.58 12.43 -10.26
CA GLU A 38 0.34 13.12 -8.98
C GLU A 38 -0.72 12.43 -8.10
N SER A 39 -1.70 11.74 -8.70
CA SER A 39 -2.71 10.95 -7.97
C SER A 39 -2.10 9.80 -7.16
N LEU A 40 -0.85 9.39 -7.44
CA LEU A 40 -0.18 8.35 -6.66
C LEU A 40 0.17 8.79 -5.23
N LYS A 41 0.07 10.08 -4.91
CA LYS A 41 0.22 10.60 -3.54
C LYS A 41 -0.99 10.32 -2.65
N GLU A 42 -2.10 9.87 -3.21
CA GLU A 42 -3.31 9.58 -2.45
C GLU A 42 -3.09 8.41 -1.49
N ARG A 43 -3.65 8.52 -0.29
CA ARG A 43 -3.66 7.46 0.72
C ARG A 43 -4.48 6.27 0.23
N ILE A 44 -4.10 5.06 0.62
CA ILE A 44 -4.89 3.85 0.37
C ILE A 44 -6.22 3.91 1.12
N ILE A 45 -6.16 4.33 2.38
CA ILE A 45 -7.34 4.67 3.19
C ILE A 45 -7.02 5.88 4.07
N ASN A 46 -8.02 6.69 4.40
CA ASN A 46 -7.82 7.95 5.15
C ASN A 46 -7.26 7.80 6.58
N GLU A 47 -7.22 6.59 7.15
CA GLU A 47 -6.79 6.37 8.55
C GLU A 47 -5.27 6.19 8.72
N ASN A 48 -4.50 6.16 7.64
CA ASN A 48 -3.05 5.92 7.71
C ASN A 48 -2.29 6.62 6.58
N ASP A 49 -0.96 6.57 6.67
CA ASP A 49 -0.01 7.28 5.79
C ASP A 49 0.45 6.47 4.58
N PHE A 50 -0.08 5.26 4.36
CA PHE A 50 0.26 4.44 3.19
C PHE A 50 -0.35 5.02 1.93
N ILE A 51 0.45 5.22 0.88
CA ILE A 51 0.02 5.85 -0.37
C ILE A 51 0.12 4.92 -1.57
N LYS A 52 -0.59 5.23 -2.65
CA LYS A 52 -0.60 4.43 -3.89
C LYS A 52 0.79 4.26 -4.50
N ALA A 53 1.63 5.31 -4.46
CA ALA A 53 3.00 5.27 -4.97
C ALA A 53 3.87 4.22 -4.26
N GLU A 54 3.68 4.04 -2.95
CA GLU A 54 4.40 3.05 -2.15
C GLU A 54 4.07 1.64 -2.63
N ILE A 55 2.78 1.35 -2.81
CA ILE A 55 2.30 0.07 -3.31
C ILE A 55 2.90 -0.21 -4.69
N LEU A 56 2.81 0.75 -5.60
CA LEU A 56 3.32 0.60 -6.96
C LEU A 56 4.84 0.35 -6.98
N CYS A 57 5.59 1.02 -6.09
CA CYS A 57 7.02 0.77 -5.92
C CYS A 57 7.30 -0.66 -5.47
N VAL A 58 6.58 -1.16 -4.46
CA VAL A 58 6.70 -2.54 -3.99
C VAL A 58 6.38 -3.56 -5.08
N LEU A 59 5.33 -3.33 -5.88
CA LEU A 59 4.96 -4.23 -6.98
C LEU A 59 6.06 -4.30 -8.05
N ARG A 60 6.63 -3.14 -8.42
CA ARG A 60 7.63 -3.06 -9.50
C ARG A 60 9.00 -3.61 -9.12
N TYR A 61 9.38 -3.55 -7.84
CA TYR A 61 10.78 -3.74 -7.45
C TYR A 61 11.04 -4.82 -6.40
N GLU A 62 10.02 -5.34 -5.72
CA GLU A 62 10.23 -6.21 -4.54
C GLU A 62 9.62 -7.61 -4.66
N PHE A 63 9.29 -8.04 -5.89
CA PHE A 63 8.68 -9.33 -6.22
C PHE A 63 7.49 -9.66 -5.32
N THR A 64 6.33 -9.13 -5.70
CA THR A 64 5.13 -9.13 -4.86
C THR A 64 3.96 -9.71 -5.66
N PRO A 65 3.92 -11.03 -5.88
CA PRO A 65 2.92 -11.66 -6.75
C PRO A 65 1.52 -11.77 -6.12
N HIS A 66 1.39 -11.74 -4.79
CA HIS A 66 0.11 -11.88 -4.11
C HIS A 66 -0.25 -10.66 -3.26
N LEU A 67 -1.55 -10.41 -3.08
CA LEU A 67 -2.04 -9.27 -2.31
C LEU A 67 -1.51 -9.30 -0.87
N ILE A 68 -1.45 -10.49 -0.27
CA ILE A 68 -0.91 -10.68 1.09
C ILE A 68 0.57 -10.30 1.22
N ASP A 69 1.36 -10.37 0.14
CA ASP A 69 2.76 -9.96 0.15
C ASP A 69 2.89 -8.46 0.41
N VAL A 70 2.01 -7.66 -0.20
CA VAL A 70 1.93 -6.21 0.05
C VAL A 70 1.66 -5.98 1.53
N PHE A 71 0.54 -6.49 2.04
CA PHE A 71 0.03 -6.15 3.36
C PHE A 71 0.86 -6.65 4.54
N CYS A 72 1.50 -7.82 4.39
CA CYS A 72 2.10 -8.54 5.53
C CYS A 72 3.62 -8.71 5.44
N ARG A 73 4.25 -8.42 4.29
CA ARG A 73 5.70 -8.69 4.08
C ARG A 73 6.48 -7.49 3.56
N ARG A 74 5.85 -6.60 2.81
CA ARG A 74 6.50 -5.46 2.14
C ARG A 74 6.08 -4.12 2.73
N THR A 75 4.87 -4.08 3.29
CA THR A 75 4.40 -3.00 4.14
C THR A 75 3.94 -3.58 5.48
N GLU A 76 3.69 -2.68 6.43
CA GLU A 76 3.13 -3.01 7.73
C GLU A 76 1.61 -2.82 7.77
N MET A 77 0.96 -2.66 6.61
CA MET A 77 -0.45 -2.28 6.51
C MET A 77 -1.38 -3.21 7.28
N SER A 78 -1.10 -4.52 7.33
CA SER A 78 -1.96 -5.45 8.09
C SER A 78 -1.96 -5.20 9.60
N MET A 79 -0.93 -4.54 10.13
CA MET A 79 -0.82 -4.20 11.56
C MET A 79 -1.44 -2.83 11.87
N TRP A 80 -1.31 -1.87 10.95
CA TRP A 80 -1.78 -0.51 11.14
C TRP A 80 -3.25 -0.29 10.72
N ILE A 81 -3.77 -1.12 9.81
CA ILE A 81 -5.15 -1.01 9.33
C ILE A 81 -6.06 -1.84 10.22
N HIS A 82 -7.06 -1.19 10.83
CA HIS A 82 -8.06 -1.88 11.64
C HIS A 82 -8.80 -2.94 10.83
N HIS A 83 -8.98 -4.14 11.39
CA HIS A 83 -9.57 -5.31 10.70
C HIS A 83 -10.93 -5.02 10.04
N ARG A 84 -11.75 -4.13 10.61
CA ARG A 84 -13.04 -3.69 10.02
C ARG A 84 -12.90 -2.94 8.69
N ARG A 85 -11.74 -2.36 8.41
CA ARG A 85 -11.42 -1.67 7.15
C ARG A 85 -10.54 -2.48 6.22
N ALA A 86 -10.20 -3.72 6.60
CA ALA A 86 -9.36 -4.58 5.78
C ALA A 86 -9.94 -4.81 4.38
N SER A 87 -11.27 -4.95 4.26
CA SER A 87 -11.94 -5.11 2.95
C SER A 87 -11.76 -3.89 2.05
N GLU A 88 -11.89 -2.68 2.59
CA GLU A 88 -11.74 -1.45 1.83
C GLU A 88 -10.30 -1.28 1.31
N ALA A 89 -9.33 -1.47 2.21
CA ALA A 89 -7.92 -1.38 1.86
C ALA A 89 -7.51 -2.48 0.85
N ALA A 90 -7.97 -3.71 1.06
CA ALA A 90 -7.69 -4.84 0.17
C ALA A 90 -8.18 -4.57 -1.25
N GLU A 91 -9.41 -4.06 -1.40
CA GLU A 91 -9.98 -3.69 -2.70
C GLU A 91 -9.19 -2.58 -3.39
N GLU A 92 -8.75 -1.56 -2.65
CA GLU A 92 -7.96 -0.47 -3.25
C GLU A 92 -6.59 -0.95 -3.73
N VAL A 93 -5.88 -1.72 -2.91
CA VAL A 93 -4.57 -2.29 -3.30
C VAL A 93 -4.73 -3.29 -4.44
N ALA A 94 -5.77 -4.14 -4.41
CA ALA A 94 -6.02 -5.10 -5.47
C ALA A 94 -6.35 -4.44 -6.81
N ARG A 95 -7.01 -3.27 -6.83
CA ARG A 95 -7.19 -2.47 -8.05
C ARG A 95 -5.86 -1.99 -8.64
N ILE A 96 -4.92 -1.57 -7.78
CA ILE A 96 -3.58 -1.16 -8.21
C ILE A 96 -2.84 -2.35 -8.82
N MET A 97 -2.85 -3.50 -8.13
CA MET A 97 -2.24 -4.74 -8.62
C MET A 97 -2.88 -5.22 -9.92
N GLN A 98 -4.20 -5.11 -10.05
CA GLN A 98 -4.93 -5.49 -11.25
C GLN A 98 -4.43 -4.70 -12.47
N LYS A 99 -4.27 -3.37 -12.32
CA LYS A 99 -3.74 -2.50 -13.38
C LYS A 99 -2.28 -2.84 -13.68
N GLU A 100 -1.44 -2.96 -12.66
CA GLU A 100 0.01 -3.16 -12.84
C GLU A 100 0.35 -4.53 -13.44
N TYR A 101 -0.33 -5.59 -13.02
CA TYR A 101 -0.08 -6.96 -13.48
C TYR A 101 -1.06 -7.45 -14.56
N SER A 102 -1.96 -6.58 -15.03
CA SER A 102 -2.99 -6.91 -16.02
C SER A 102 -3.86 -8.11 -15.61
N TRP A 103 -4.22 -8.19 -14.33
CA TRP A 103 -5.12 -9.25 -13.85
C TRP A 103 -6.55 -9.03 -14.37
N ASP A 104 -7.27 -10.14 -14.55
CA ASP A 104 -8.72 -10.10 -14.72
C ASP A 104 -9.42 -9.91 -13.36
N ASP A 105 -10.73 -9.66 -13.41
CA ASP A 105 -11.54 -9.49 -12.20
C ASP A 105 -11.60 -10.76 -11.34
N GLU A 106 -11.53 -11.94 -11.95
CA GLU A 106 -11.52 -13.21 -11.22
C GLU A 106 -10.28 -13.33 -10.34
N THR A 107 -9.10 -13.06 -10.90
CA THR A 107 -7.83 -13.09 -10.17
C THR A 107 -7.80 -12.04 -9.07
N LYS A 108 -8.21 -10.79 -9.37
CA LYS A 108 -8.31 -9.72 -8.36
C LYS A 108 -9.21 -10.14 -7.20
N ASN A 109 -10.43 -10.62 -7.49
CA ASN A 109 -11.39 -11.00 -6.47
C ASN A 109 -10.86 -12.18 -5.63
N LYS A 110 -10.21 -13.17 -6.27
CA LYS A 110 -9.60 -14.31 -5.57
C LYS A 110 -8.52 -13.87 -4.58
N GLU A 111 -7.66 -12.93 -4.98
CA GLU A 111 -6.60 -12.38 -4.12
C GLU A 111 -7.18 -11.62 -2.92
N VAL A 112 -8.22 -10.78 -3.15
CA VAL A 112 -8.94 -10.09 -2.07
C VAL A 112 -9.55 -11.10 -1.10
N GLN A 113 -10.31 -12.09 -1.59
CA GLN A 113 -10.93 -13.10 -0.72
C GLN A 113 -9.90 -13.90 0.08
N THR A 114 -8.77 -14.25 -0.54
CA THR A 114 -7.68 -14.97 0.12
C THR A 114 -7.08 -14.15 1.27
N TYR A 115 -6.84 -12.86 1.05
CA TYR A 115 -6.34 -11.96 2.10
C TYR A 115 -7.37 -11.75 3.22
N LEU A 116 -8.66 -11.56 2.89
CA LEU A 116 -9.69 -11.37 3.90
C LEU A 116 -9.93 -12.61 4.76
N GLU A 117 -9.80 -13.81 4.19
CA GLU A 117 -9.84 -15.05 4.98
C GLU A 117 -8.64 -15.14 5.94
N TYR A 118 -7.45 -14.66 5.54
CA TYR A 118 -6.31 -14.54 6.44
C TYR A 118 -6.59 -13.55 7.59
N VAL A 119 -7.14 -12.37 7.30
CA VAL A 119 -7.50 -11.38 8.33
C VAL A 119 -8.53 -11.97 9.29
N ARG A 120 -9.59 -12.59 8.77
CA ARG A 120 -10.65 -13.23 9.58
C ARG A 120 -10.09 -14.26 10.56
N LYS A 121 -9.18 -15.12 10.10
CA LYS A 121 -8.49 -16.10 10.95
C LYS A 121 -7.58 -15.43 11.99
N SER A 122 -6.92 -14.34 11.61
CA SER A 122 -5.98 -13.63 12.48
C SER A 122 -6.66 -12.89 13.64
N VAL A 123 -7.93 -12.50 13.50
CA VAL A 123 -8.69 -11.78 14.53
C VAL A 123 -9.84 -12.58 15.12
N SER A 124 -9.92 -13.89 14.85
CA SER A 124 -11.07 -14.71 15.25
C SER A 124 -11.33 -14.67 16.76
N PHE A 125 -10.28 -14.56 17.56
CA PHE A 125 -10.36 -14.48 19.02
C PHE A 125 -10.99 -13.19 19.56
N ILE A 126 -11.17 -12.16 18.72
CA ILE A 126 -11.80 -10.87 19.08
C ILE A 126 -13.28 -10.86 18.66
N LEU A 127 -13.68 -11.77 17.76
CA LEU A 127 -15.02 -11.83 17.18
C LEU A 127 -15.94 -12.84 17.87
N GLU A 128 -15.44 -13.58 18.87
CA GLU A 128 -16.21 -14.42 19.79
C GLU A 128 -16.72 -13.59 20.98
#